data_AF-A0A935ALG5-F1
#
_entry.id   AF-A0A935ALG5-F1
#
_cell.length_a   1.000
_cell.length_b   1.000
_cell.length_c   1.000
_cell.angle_alpha   90.00
_cell.angle_beta   90.00
_cell.angle_gamma   90.00
#
_symmetry.space_group_name_H-M   'P 1'
#
loop_
_entity.id
_entity.type
_entity.pdbx_description
1 polymer ?
#
loop_
_entity_poly.entity_id
_entity_poly.type
_entity_poly.pdbx_seq_one_letter_code
_entity_poly.pdbx_strand_id
1 'polypeptide(L)'
;MCLPTAQFARDYGKNAERILSSAKAKLEFYGLNDSQIEKIKSTKEVTPYTTFYSTINGYINEIFAIEGSYVMEGEGILETADLISFVA
;
A
#
# COMPACT_ATOMS: atom_id res chain seq x y z
N MET A 1 -1.59 47.45 13.00
CA MET A 1 -1.44 46.14 13.66
C MET A 1 -2.28 45.13 12.87
N CYS A 2 -1.72 44.54 11.80
CA CYS A 2 -2.43 43.54 10.99
C CYS A 2 -2.41 42.20 11.72
N LEU A 3 -3.58 41.58 11.83
CA LEU A 3 -3.84 40.38 12.63
C LEU A 3 -3.06 39.13 12.13
N PRO A 4 -2.77 38.16 13.03
CA PRO A 4 -2.04 36.91 12.73
C PRO A 4 -2.78 35.89 11.83
N THR A 5 -3.90 36.28 11.21
CA THR A 5 -4.76 35.39 10.41
C THR A 5 -4.08 34.82 9.18
N ALA A 6 -3.11 35.54 8.59
CA ALA A 6 -2.33 35.06 7.45
C ALA A 6 -1.35 33.92 7.81
N GLN A 7 -0.89 33.85 9.06
CA GLN A 7 0.01 32.80 9.54
C GLN A 7 -0.76 31.50 9.79
N PHE A 8 -1.93 31.60 10.42
CA PHE A 8 -2.81 30.44 10.67
C PHE A 8 -3.16 29.72 9.36
N ALA A 9 -3.64 30.43 8.34
CA ALA A 9 -3.98 29.83 7.05
C ALA A 9 -2.78 29.14 6.36
N ARG A 10 -1.57 29.71 6.49
CA ARG A 10 -0.33 29.10 5.98
C ARG A 10 0.06 27.83 6.72
N ASP A 11 -0.08 27.81 8.04
CA ASP A 11 0.27 26.64 8.85
C ASP A 11 -0.74 25.49 8.67
N TYR A 12 -2.02 25.79 8.40
CA TYR A 12 -3.00 24.76 8.01
C TYR A 12 -2.60 24.03 6.73
N GLY A 13 -2.17 24.75 5.68
CA GLY A 13 -1.72 24.14 4.43
C GLY A 13 -0.52 23.20 4.65
N LYS A 14 0.51 23.66 5.37
CA LYS A 14 1.69 22.86 5.69
C LYS A 14 1.35 21.61 6.52
N ASN A 15 0.45 21.73 7.49
CA ASN A 15 0.03 20.59 8.30
C ASN A 15 -0.82 19.60 7.51
N ALA A 16 -1.67 20.07 6.61
CA ALA A 16 -2.45 19.21 5.71
C ALA A 16 -1.54 18.40 4.78
N GLU A 17 -0.51 19.01 4.21
CA GLU A 17 0.50 18.31 3.39
C GLU A 17 1.23 17.22 4.19
N ARG A 18 1.61 17.52 5.44
CA ARG A 18 2.24 16.54 6.34
C ARG A 18 1.33 15.37 6.68
N ILE A 19 0.04 15.62 6.90
CA ILE A 19 -0.93 14.55 7.17
C ILE A 19 -1.11 13.68 5.92
N LEU A 20 -1.20 14.30 4.75
CA LEU A 20 -1.33 13.58 3.48
C LEU A 20 -0.12 12.69 3.19
N SER A 21 1.10 13.19 3.38
CA SER A 21 2.32 12.39 3.20
C SER A 21 2.43 11.25 4.21
N SER A 22 2.06 11.49 5.47
CA SER A 22 2.02 10.46 6.51
C SER A 22 0.98 9.37 6.21
N ALA A 23 -0.18 9.77 5.68
CA ALA A 23 -1.22 8.82 5.26
C ALA A 23 -0.75 7.95 4.09
N LYS A 24 -0.05 8.54 3.09
CA LYS A 24 0.55 7.77 1.99
C LYS A 24 1.53 6.72 2.51
N ALA A 25 2.48 7.13 3.35
CA ALA A 25 3.48 6.23 3.92
C ALA A 25 2.86 5.07 4.72
N LYS A 26 1.74 5.33 5.41
CA LYS A 26 1.02 4.29 6.14
C LYS A 26 0.36 3.25 5.22
N LEU A 27 -0.18 3.69 4.08
CA LEU A 27 -0.77 2.78 3.07
C LEU A 27 0.31 1.94 2.39
N GLU A 28 1.46 2.53 2.09
CA GLU A 28 2.62 1.80 1.55
C GLU A 28 3.12 0.75 2.54
N PHE A 29 3.17 1.07 3.85
CA PHE A 29 3.52 0.10 4.89
C PHE A 29 2.55 -1.09 4.95
N TYR A 30 1.27 -0.87 4.66
CA TYR A 30 0.28 -1.94 4.53
C TYR A 30 0.34 -2.71 3.21
N GLY A 31 1.33 -2.43 2.35
CA GLY A 31 1.58 -3.16 1.12
C GLY A 31 0.79 -2.67 -0.09
N LEU A 32 0.15 -1.50 -0.03
CA LEU A 32 -0.48 -0.91 -1.21
C LEU A 32 0.59 -0.33 -2.14
N ASN A 33 0.42 -0.56 -3.44
CA ASN A 33 1.28 0.05 -4.46
C ASN A 33 0.79 1.48 -4.83
N ASP A 34 1.65 2.25 -5.50
CA ASP A 34 1.35 3.63 -5.88
C ASP A 34 0.08 3.75 -6.75
N SER A 35 -0.17 2.80 -7.65
CA SER A 35 -1.34 2.84 -8.53
C SER A 35 -2.66 2.62 -7.78
N GLN A 36 -2.66 1.76 -6.76
CA GLN A 36 -3.79 1.56 -5.84
C GLN A 36 -4.01 2.82 -4.99
N ILE A 37 -2.95 3.45 -4.50
CA ILE A 37 -3.05 4.69 -3.72
C ILE A 37 -3.64 5.83 -4.57
N GLU A 38 -3.21 6.00 -5.82
CA GLU A 38 -3.78 7.00 -6.74
C GLU A 38 -5.23 6.69 -7.11
N LYS A 39 -5.59 5.40 -7.21
CA LYS A 39 -6.99 5.00 -7.41
C LYS A 39 -7.85 5.41 -6.21
N ILE A 40 -7.39 5.23 -4.98
CA ILE A 40 -8.11 5.67 -3.78
C ILE A 40 -8.30 7.20 -3.78
N LYS A 41 -7.27 7.97 -4.17
CA LYS A 41 -7.35 9.44 -4.26
C LYS A 41 -8.39 9.92 -5.28
N SER A 42 -8.44 9.28 -6.44
CA SER A 42 -9.30 9.68 -7.57
C SER A 42 -10.74 9.21 -7.41
N THR A 43 -10.94 7.96 -6.99
CA THR A 43 -12.28 7.33 -6.89
C THR A 43 -12.97 7.61 -5.57
N LYS A 44 -12.21 7.85 -4.49
CA LYS A 44 -12.68 7.90 -3.10
C LYS A 44 -13.39 6.62 -2.63
N GLU A 45 -13.20 5.51 -3.34
CA GLU A 45 -13.74 4.21 -2.99
C GLU A 45 -12.70 3.42 -2.19
N VAL A 46 -13.10 2.95 -1.02
CA VAL A 46 -12.28 2.05 -0.18
C VAL A 46 -12.79 0.63 -0.35
N THR A 47 -11.97 -0.24 -0.94
CA THR A 47 -12.30 -1.66 -1.08
C THR A 47 -11.87 -2.41 0.18
N PRO A 48 -12.70 -3.32 0.73
CA PRO A 48 -12.30 -4.19 1.84
C PRO A 48 -11.35 -5.30 1.39
N TYR A 49 -11.11 -5.42 0.08
CA TYR A 49 -10.24 -6.42 -0.51
C TYR A 49 -8.82 -5.88 -0.70
N THR A 50 -7.83 -6.67 -0.30
CA THR A 50 -6.42 -6.43 -0.58
C THR A 50 -5.94 -7.40 -1.65
N THR A 51 -5.60 -6.89 -2.83
CA THR A 51 -5.04 -7.71 -3.91
C THR A 51 -3.52 -7.63 -3.86
N PHE A 52 -2.88 -8.78 -3.65
CA PHE A 52 -1.43 -8.92 -3.71
C PHE A 52 -1.02 -9.37 -5.13
N TYR A 53 0.00 -8.72 -5.67
CA TYR A 53 0.60 -9.06 -6.96
C TYR A 53 1.98 -9.68 -6.72
N SER A 54 2.41 -10.55 -7.63
CA SER A 54 3.76 -11.10 -7.58
C SER A 54 4.79 -9.98 -7.76
N THR A 55 5.80 -9.94 -6.88
CA THR A 55 6.92 -9.00 -6.97
C THR A 55 8.03 -9.50 -7.89
N ILE A 56 8.07 -10.81 -8.17
CA ILE A 56 9.05 -11.47 -9.03
C ILE A 56 8.36 -12.23 -10.16
N ASN A 57 9.08 -12.40 -11.26
CA ASN A 57 8.70 -13.35 -12.31
C ASN A 57 9.26 -14.72 -11.93
N GLY A 58 8.42 -15.73 -11.84
CA GLY A 58 8.82 -17.07 -11.40
C GLY A 58 7.66 -18.05 -11.45
N TYR A 59 7.86 -19.20 -10.83
CA TYR A 59 6.87 -20.26 -10.72
C TYR A 59 6.30 -20.31 -9.30
N ILE A 60 5.01 -20.66 -9.17
CA ILE A 60 4.40 -20.90 -7.86
C ILE A 60 4.90 -22.25 -7.36
N ASN A 61 5.55 -22.26 -6.21
CA ASN A 61 6.01 -23.47 -5.54
C ASN A 61 4.90 -24.06 -4.67
N GLU A 62 4.28 -23.22 -3.83
CA GLU A 62 3.25 -23.63 -2.89
C GLU A 62 2.18 -22.54 -2.69
N ILE A 63 0.95 -22.96 -2.41
CA ILE A 63 -0.18 -22.09 -2.08
C ILE A 63 -0.69 -22.50 -0.70
N PHE A 64 -0.61 -21.60 0.27
CA PHE A 64 -1.01 -21.86 1.65
C PHE A 64 -2.45 -21.41 1.94
N ALA A 65 -2.87 -20.29 1.33
CA ALA A 65 -4.21 -19.75 1.51
C ALA A 65 -5.14 -20.26 0.39
N ILE A 66 -6.15 -21.05 0.77
CA ILE A 66 -7.20 -21.54 -0.12
C ILE A 66 -8.53 -20.84 0.21
N GLU A 67 -9.52 -20.98 -0.67
CA GLU A 67 -10.85 -20.40 -0.44
C GLU A 67 -11.46 -20.89 0.87
N GLY A 68 -11.98 -19.95 1.67
CA GLY A 68 -12.54 -20.22 2.99
C GLY A 68 -11.52 -20.29 4.11
N SER A 69 -10.22 -20.26 3.83
CA SER A 69 -9.19 -20.15 4.87
C SER A 69 -9.20 -18.78 5.52
N TYR A 70 -8.95 -18.76 6.84
CA TYR A 70 -8.65 -17.55 7.58
C TYR A 70 -7.13 -17.35 7.61
N VAL A 71 -6.65 -16.18 7.20
CA VAL A 71 -5.22 -15.85 7.14
C VAL A 71 -4.91 -14.84 8.25
N MET A 72 -3.92 -15.15 9.08
CA MET A 72 -3.41 -14.24 10.12
C MET A 72 -2.27 -13.37 9.62
N GLU A 73 -2.00 -12.28 10.34
CA GLU A 73 -0.83 -11.44 10.06
C GLU A 73 0.46 -12.26 10.24
N GLY A 74 1.31 -12.24 9.22
CA GLY A 74 2.57 -13.00 9.18
C GLY A 74 2.44 -14.42 8.62
N GLU A 75 1.22 -14.90 8.33
CA GLU A 75 1.05 -16.16 7.62
C GLU A 75 1.39 -16.00 6.13
N GLY A 76 2.10 -16.98 5.58
CA GLY A 76 2.38 -17.05 4.15
C GLY A 76 1.10 -17.30 3.36
N ILE A 77 0.93 -16.60 2.24
CA ILE A 77 -0.20 -16.79 1.32
C ILE A 77 0.22 -17.71 0.17
N LEU A 78 1.38 -17.41 -0.42
CA LEU A 78 1.94 -18.11 -1.57
C LEU A 78 3.47 -18.08 -1.49
N GLU A 79 4.12 -19.13 -2.00
CA GLU A 79 5.55 -19.20 -2.20
C GLU A 79 5.85 -19.25 -3.71
N THR A 80 6.76 -18.39 -4.16
CA THR A 80 7.22 -18.35 -5.55
C THR A 80 8.71 -18.59 -5.63
N ALA A 81 9.14 -19.39 -6.59
CA ALA A 81 10.54 -19.68 -6.87
C ALA A 81 10.93 -19.19 -8.27
N ASP A 82 12.10 -18.55 -8.37
CA ASP A 82 12.72 -18.23 -9.66
C ASP A 82 13.66 -19.39 -10.06
N LEU A 83 13.28 -20.12 -11.12
CA LEU A 83 14.02 -21.26 -11.63
C LEU A 83 15.05 -20.88 -12.71
N ILE A 84 15.18 -19.60 -13.06
CA ILE A 84 16.10 -19.14 -14.12
C ILE A 84 17.57 -19.18 -13.63
N SER A 85 17.82 -19.13 -12.31
CA SER A 85 19.18 -19.21 -11.76
C SER A 85 19.91 -20.54 -11.97
N PHE A 86 19.25 -21.59 -12.50
CA PHE A 86 19.91 -22.86 -12.86
C PHE A 86 20.50 -22.89 -14.27
N VAL A 87 20.39 -21.80 -15.04
CA VAL A 87 21.02 -21.66 -16.36
C VAL A 87 22.04 -20.52 -16.29
N ALA A 88 23.22 -20.83 -15.75
CA ALA A 88 24.44 -20.02 -15.86
C ALA A 88 25.55 -20.86 -16.51
#